data_AF-A0A1H1A1A9-F1
#
_entry.id   AF-A0A1H1A1A9-F1
#
_cell.length_a   1.000
_cell.length_b   1.000
_cell.length_c   1.000
_cell.angle_alpha   90.00
_cell.angle_beta   90.00
_cell.angle_gamma   90.00
#
_symmetry.space_group_name_H-M   'P 1'
#
loop_
_entity.id
_entity.type
_entity.pdbx_description
1 polymer ?
#
loop_
_entity_poly.entity_id
_entity_poly.type
_entity_poly.pdbx_seq_one_letter_code
_entity_poly.pdbx_strand_id
1 'polypeptide(L)' 'MKKIKNFFGGVRQEIKAVTWPTGKELRKYTLTVFVVCLLFVLFFAVVDFGIDALLDFVL' A
#
# COMPACT_ATOMS: atom_id res chain seq x y z
N MET A 1 -29.33 -22.29 5.77
CA MET A 1 -27.97 -22.33 6.36
C MET A 1 -27.01 -23.33 5.69
N LYS A 2 -27.41 -24.58 5.37
CA LYS A 2 -26.53 -25.57 4.67
C LYS A 2 -25.94 -25.07 3.34
N LYS A 3 -26.72 -24.34 2.51
CA LYS A 3 -26.23 -23.81 1.21
C LYS A 3 -25.07 -22.82 1.37
N ILE A 4 -25.13 -21.91 2.34
CA ILE A 4 -24.08 -20.92 2.60
C ILE A 4 -22.78 -21.61 3.04
N LYS A 5 -22.87 -22.62 3.92
CA LYS A 5 -21.69 -23.38 4.37
C LYS A 5 -20.98 -24.09 3.21
N ASN A 6 -21.74 -24.62 2.26
CA ASN A 6 -21.19 -25.26 1.06
C ASN A 6 -20.58 -24.23 0.09
N PHE A 7 -21.19 -23.06 -0.06
CA PHE A 7 -20.64 -21.95 -0.87
C PHE A 7 -19.28 -21.48 -0.33
N PHE A 8 -19.17 -21.22 0.98
CA PHE A 8 -17.90 -20.85 1.60
C PHE A 8 -16.83 -21.96 1.48
N GLY A 9 -17.25 -23.23 1.48
CA GLY A 9 -16.39 -24.36 1.19
C GLY A 9 -15.78 -24.30 -0.21
N GLY A 10 -16.61 -24.05 -1.24
CA GLY A 10 -16.18 -23.87 -2.62
C GLY A 10 -15.26 -22.67 -2.81
N VAL A 11 -15.61 -21.51 -2.23
CA VAL A 11 -14.79 -20.29 -2.29
C VAL A 11 -13.41 -20.51 -1.68
N ARG A 12 -13.33 -21.19 -0.52
CA ARG A 12 -12.04 -21.52 0.10
C ARG A 12 -11.19 -22.46 -0.76
N GLN A 13 -11.83 -23.33 -1.55
CA GLN A 13 -11.16 -24.26 -2.43
C GLN A 13 -10.60 -23.55 -3.68
N GLU A 14 -11.35 -22.62 -4.27
CA GLU A 14 -10.88 -21.77 -5.36
C GLU A 14 -9.76 -20.82 -4.92
N ILE A 15 -9.89 -20.19 -3.74
CA ILE A 15 -8.85 -19.33 -3.17
C ILE A 15 -7.53 -20.10 -2.98
N LYS A 16 -7.58 -21.39 -2.68
CA LYS A 16 -6.36 -22.22 -2.59
C LYS A 16 -5.80 -22.64 -3.95
N ALA A 17 -6.63 -22.68 -4.99
CA ALA A 17 -6.21 -22.99 -6.35
C ALA A 17 -5.53 -21.79 -7.04
N VAL A 18 -5.82 -20.58 -6.58
CA VAL A 18 -5.14 -19.35 -7.03
C VAL A 18 -3.74 -19.28 -6.43
N THR A 19 -2.76 -18.93 -7.25
CA THR A 19 -1.35 -18.81 -6.86
C THR A 19 -1.14 -17.53 -6.04
N TRP A 20 -1.10 -17.65 -4.72
CA TRP A 20 -0.81 -16.51 -3.85
C TRP A 20 0.69 -16.19 -3.86
N PRO A 21 1.05 -14.89 -3.85
CA PRO A 21 2.43 -14.48 -3.76
C PRO A 21 3.07 -15.04 -2.48
N THR A 22 4.33 -15.42 -2.58
CA THR A 22 5.05 -15.91 -1.41
C THR A 22 5.28 -14.78 -0.41
N GLY A 23 5.33 -15.07 0.89
CA GLY A 23 5.57 -14.05 1.93
C GLY A 23 6.85 -13.23 1.72
N LYS A 24 7.83 -13.79 0.99
CA LYS A 24 9.05 -13.08 0.58
C LYS A 24 8.78 -12.02 -0.47
N GLU A 25 7.96 -12.31 -1.48
CA GLU A 25 7.56 -11.35 -2.52
C GLU A 25 6.72 -10.22 -1.94
N LEU A 26 5.77 -10.55 -1.05
CA LEU A 26 4.98 -9.55 -0.33
C LEU A 26 5.87 -8.56 0.40
N ARG A 27 6.87 -9.03 1.14
CA ARG A 27 7.81 -8.16 1.86
C ARG A 27 8.61 -7.27 0.91
N LYS A 28 9.02 -7.79 -0.25
CA LYS A 28 9.73 -7.00 -1.27
C LYS A 28 8.84 -5.89 -1.82
N TYR A 29 7.59 -6.19 -2.17
CA TYR A 29 6.64 -5.20 -2.67
C TYR A 29 6.31 -4.13 -1.63
N THR A 30 6.06 -4.53 -0.38
CA THR A 30 5.83 -3.58 0.72
C THR A 30 7.05 -2.68 0.93
N LEU A 31 8.28 -3.22 0.88
CA LEU A 31 9.49 -2.42 1.01
C LEU A 31 9.62 -1.40 -0.12
N THR A 32 9.36 -1.80 -1.37
CA THR A 32 9.38 -0.88 -2.52
C THR A 32 8.39 0.27 -2.33
N VAL A 33 7.15 -0.03 -1.94
CA VAL A 33 6.13 0.99 -1.67
C VAL A 33 6.59 1.92 -0.55
N PHE A 34 7.16 1.37 0.52
CA PHE A 34 7.67 2.15 1.65
C PHE A 34 8.75 3.15 1.24
N VAL A 35 9.67 2.73 0.37
CA VAL A 35 10.72 3.62 -0.17
C VAL A 35 10.10 4.75 -0.98
N VAL A 36 9.13 4.45 -1.86
CA VAL A 36 8.45 5.49 -2.66
C VAL A 36 7.71 6.47 -1.76
N CYS A 37 6.97 5.98 -0.76
CA CYS A 37 6.30 6.83 0.23
C CYS A 37 7.30 7.74 0.96
N LEU A 38 8.46 7.22 1.35
CA LEU A 38 9.49 7.99 2.05
C LEU A 38 10.07 9.11 1.17
N LEU A 39 10.24 8.86 -0.13
CA LEU A 39 10.62 9.90 -1.09
C LEU A 39 9.57 11.01 -1.21
N PHE A 40 8.28 10.65 -1.23
CA PHE A 40 7.21 11.64 -1.25
C PHE A 40 7.16 12.46 0.04
N VAL A 41 7.38 11.85 1.20
CA VAL A 41 7.46 12.57 2.48
C VAL A 41 8.55 13.63 2.43
N LEU A 42 9.74 13.28 1.93
CA LEU A 42 10.85 14.23 1.77
C LEU A 42 10.50 15.34 0.78
N PHE A 43 9.89 14.99 -0.36
CA PHE A 43 9.46 15.97 -1.36
C PHE A 43 8.46 16.99 -0.77
N PHE A 44 7.42 16.51 -0.10
CA PHE A 44 6.42 17.38 0.52
C PHE A 44 7.04 18.25 1.60
N ALA A 45 7.92 17.70 2.45
CA ALA A 45 8.61 18.51 3.45
C ALA A 45 9.38 19.68 2.81
N VAL A 46 10.13 19.44 1.73
CA VAL A 46 10.84 20.50 1.01
C VAL A 46 9.89 21.52 0.39
N VAL A 47 8.79 21.05 -0.21
CA VAL A 47 7.79 21.92 -0.83
C VAL A 47 7.08 22.79 0.20
N ASP A 48 6.66 22.22 1.32
CA ASP A 48 5.99 22.94 2.40
C ASP A 48 6.90 24.04 2.96
N PHE A 49 8.14 23.71 3.32
CA PHE A 49 9.11 24.72 3.76
C PHE A 49 9.44 25.76 2.69
N GLY A 50 9.50 25.35 1.42
CA GLY A 50 9.73 26.26 0.30
C GLY A 50 8.59 27.24 0.10
N ILE A 51 7.34 26.77 0.22
CA ILE A 51 6.15 27.60 0.12
C ILE A 51 6.06 28.53 1.33
N ASP A 52 6.24 28.02 2.55
CA ASP A 52 6.20 28.83 3.78
C ASP A 52 7.22 29.97 3.72
N ALA A 53 8.46 29.69 3.33
CA ALA A 53 9.50 30.71 3.17
C ALA A 53 9.18 31.75 2.08
N LEU A 54 8.50 31.34 1.01
CA LEU A 54 8.10 32.24 -0.07
C LEU A 54 6.92 33.12 0.34
N LEU A 55 5.97 32.56 1.08
CA LEU A 55 4.86 33.31 1.67
C LEU A 55 5.35 34.34 2.69
N ASP A 56 6.27 33.96 3.59
CA ASP A 56 6.90 34.88 4.56
C ASP A 56 7.70 36.00 3.89
N PHE A 57 8.22 35.78 2.67
CA PHE A 57 8.94 36.81 1.92
C PHE A 57 8.00 37.78 1.19
N VAL A 58 6.82 37.32 0.78
CA VAL A 58 5.86 38.10 -0.01
C VAL A 58 4.89 38.89 0.86
N LEU A 59 4.47 38.34 2.00
CA LEU A 59 3.49 38.93 2.91
C LEU A 59 4.16 39.73 4.04
#